data_AF-A0A972GRN2-F1
#
_entry.id   AF-A0A972GRN2-F1
#
_cell.length_a   1.000
_cell.length_b   1.000
_cell.length_c   1.000
_cell.angle_alpha   90.00
_cell.angle_beta   90.00
_cell.angle_gamma   90.00
#
_symmetry.space_group_name_H-M   'P 1'
#
loop_
_entity.id
_entity.type
_entity.pdbx_description
1 polymer ?
#
loop_
_entity_poly.entity_id
_entity_poly.type
_entity_poly.pdbx_seq_one_letter_code
_entity_poly.pdbx_strand_id
1 'polypeptide(L)'
;MTLSKKGSRKIIVNDEEFRWIISPSKDFISLIAEHGHEKGRRIEVYIKSDINRLWVEFPHIDDQNLKVITPKDTSFIISEAIKQGWNPKEKGKPMVFDLNGDSLVKR
;
A
#
# COMPACT_ATOMS: atom_id res chain seq x y z
N MET A 1 3.76 15.83 -2.75
CA MET A 1 5.02 15.16 -3.15
C MET A 1 4.66 13.81 -3.75
N THR A 2 5.10 13.52 -4.98
CA THR A 2 4.85 12.27 -5.71
C THR A 2 5.67 11.12 -5.12
N LEU A 3 5.24 9.85 -5.19
CA LEU A 3 6.14 8.76 -4.82
C LEU A 3 7.41 8.81 -5.68
N SER A 4 8.54 8.55 -5.03
CA SER A 4 9.79 8.24 -5.71
C SER A 4 9.58 7.03 -6.63
N LYS A 5 10.04 7.13 -7.89
CA LYS A 5 10.07 5.98 -8.82
C LYS A 5 10.96 4.83 -8.31
N LYS A 6 11.92 5.13 -7.43
CA LYS A 6 12.82 4.15 -6.82
C LYS A 6 12.08 3.47 -5.66
N GLY A 7 11.88 2.16 -5.76
CA GLY A 7 11.23 1.32 -4.74
C GLY A 7 9.71 1.16 -4.87
N SER A 8 9.06 1.90 -5.78
CA SER A 8 7.63 1.69 -6.08
C SER A 8 7.43 0.61 -7.13
N ARG A 9 6.39 -0.21 -6.94
CA ARG A 9 5.93 -1.27 -7.85
C ARG A 9 4.71 -0.77 -8.62
N LYS A 10 4.56 -1.25 -9.85
CA LYS A 10 3.36 -0.97 -10.67
C LYS A 10 2.34 -2.10 -10.52
N ILE A 11 1.07 -1.76 -10.64
CA ILE A 11 -0.03 -2.72 -10.74
C ILE A 11 -1.16 -2.13 -11.57
N ILE A 12 -1.89 -2.96 -12.30
CA ILE A 12 -3.11 -2.57 -13.00
C ILE A 12 -4.29 -3.11 -12.20
N VAL A 13 -5.24 -2.24 -11.85
CA VAL A 13 -6.46 -2.61 -11.13
C VAL A 13 -7.62 -1.91 -11.83
N ASN A 14 -8.65 -2.67 -12.24
CA ASN A 14 -9.79 -2.14 -13.00
C ASN A 14 -9.38 -1.29 -14.21
N ASP A 15 -8.41 -1.78 -15.01
CA ASP A 15 -7.85 -1.10 -16.19
C ASP A 15 -7.13 0.24 -15.93
N GLU A 16 -6.93 0.63 -14.67
CA GLU A 16 -6.13 1.80 -14.29
C GLU A 16 -4.73 1.39 -13.77
N GLU A 17 -3.68 2.12 -14.18
CA GLU A 17 -2.31 1.91 -13.66
C GLU A 17 -2.19 2.60 -12.31
N PHE A 18 -1.68 1.86 -11.33
CA PHE A 18 -1.32 2.35 -10.00
C PHE A 18 0.15 2.11 -9.70
N ARG A 19 0.68 2.94 -8.80
CA ARG A 19 1.97 2.71 -8.16
C ARG A 19 1.78 2.55 -6.68
N TRP A 20 2.53 1.62 -6.12
CA TRP A 20 2.47 1.35 -4.70
C TRP A 20 3.86 1.08 -4.13
N ILE A 21 4.03 1.40 -2.86
CA ILE A 21 5.25 1.11 -2.09
C ILE A 21 4.84 0.51 -0.76
N ILE A 22 5.71 -0.35 -0.25
CA ILE A 22 5.66 -0.83 1.12
C ILE A 22 6.73 -0.06 1.91
N SER A 23 6.34 0.58 3.00
CA SER A 23 7.26 1.17 3.96
C SER A 23 7.08 0.47 5.31
N PRO A 24 8.07 -0.34 5.74
CA PRO A 24 8.03 -0.96 7.05
C PRO A 24 8.24 0.10 8.15
N SER A 25 7.56 -0.06 9.27
CA SER A 25 7.71 0.71 10.51
C SER A 25 7.88 -0.24 11.69
N LYS A 26 8.21 0.31 12.87
CA LYS A 26 8.55 -0.47 14.07
C LYS A 26 7.46 -1.47 14.49
N ASP A 27 6.19 -1.10 14.33
CA ASP A 27 5.04 -1.86 14.84
C ASP A 27 4.03 -2.24 13.76
N PHE A 28 4.23 -1.79 12.52
CA PHE A 28 3.31 -2.00 11.40
C PHE A 28 4.02 -1.88 10.05
N ILE A 29 3.39 -2.41 9.01
CA ILE A 29 3.72 -2.07 7.62
C ILE A 29 2.76 -0.99 7.14
N SER A 30 3.26 0.01 6.42
CA SER A 30 2.42 0.91 5.64
C SER A 30 2.50 0.59 4.15
N LEU A 31 1.36 0.43 3.50
CA LEU A 31 1.22 0.40 2.05
C LEU A 31 0.71 1.76 1.59
N ILE A 32 1.46 2.40 0.69
CA ILE A 32 1.02 3.67 0.09
C ILE A 32 0.79 3.42 -1.40
N ALA A 33 -0.40 3.78 -1.90
CA ALA A 33 -0.73 3.66 -3.31
C ALA A 33 -1.24 4.99 -3.89
N GLU A 34 -0.84 5.27 -5.13
CA GLU A 34 -1.25 6.44 -5.91
C GLU A 34 -1.50 6.04 -7.38
N HIS A 35 -2.24 6.87 -8.12
CA HIS A 35 -2.43 6.67 -9.56
C HIS A 35 -1.07 6.74 -10.29
N GLY A 36 -0.87 5.88 -11.28
CA GLY A 36 0.41 5.73 -11.99
C GLY A 36 0.76 6.89 -12.90
N HIS A 37 -0.25 7.60 -13.40
CA HIS A 37 -0.11 8.70 -14.35
C HIS A 37 -0.54 10.07 -13.79
N GLU A 38 -1.48 10.09 -12.85
CA GLU A 38 -2.12 11.32 -12.39
C GLU A 38 -1.70 11.63 -10.96
N LYS A 39 -1.51 12.91 -10.65
CA LYS A 39 -1.24 13.37 -9.29
C LYS A 39 -2.54 13.68 -8.58
N GLY A 40 -3.27 12.63 -8.22
CA GLY A 40 -4.46 12.74 -7.38
C GLY A 40 -4.19 12.34 -5.93
N ARG A 41 -5.22 11.82 -5.28
CA ARG A 41 -5.26 11.47 -3.87
C ARG A 41 -4.66 10.09 -3.71
N ARG A 42 -3.71 9.95 -2.79
CA ARG A 42 -3.14 8.67 -2.42
C ARG A 42 -3.91 8.00 -1.28
N ILE A 43 -3.74 6.70 -1.13
CA ILE A 43 -4.12 5.96 0.08
C ILE A 43 -2.90 5.57 0.87
N GLU A 44 -3.08 5.46 2.17
CA GLU A 44 -2.11 4.92 3.11
C GLU A 44 -2.82 3.88 3.96
N VAL A 45 -2.33 2.65 3.90
CA VAL A 45 -2.97 1.50 4.53
C VAL A 45 -2.00 0.91 5.54
N TYR A 46 -2.39 0.91 6.80
CA TYR A 46 -1.62 0.31 7.88
C TYR A 46 -2.00 -1.15 8.04
N ILE A 47 -1.01 -2.02 7.89
CA ILE A 47 -1.14 -3.44 8.08
C ILE A 47 -0.43 -3.77 9.39
N LYS A 48 -1.21 -4.17 10.39
CA LYS A 48 -0.64 -4.71 11.62
C LYS A 48 0.06 -6.02 11.26
N SER A 49 1.35 -6.07 11.51
CA SER A 49 2.16 -7.21 11.13
C SER A 49 2.91 -7.71 12.35
N ASP A 50 2.80 -9.00 12.65
CA ASP A 50 3.66 -9.71 13.61
C ASP A 50 5.10 -9.87 13.08
N ILE A 51 5.53 -8.96 12.19
CA ILE A 51 6.87 -8.95 11.63
C ILE A 51 7.81 -8.57 12.76
N ASN A 52 8.43 -9.62 13.27
CA ASN A 52 9.56 -9.66 14.16
C ASN A 52 10.59 -8.58 13.79
N ARG A 53 11.22 -7.96 14.80
CA ARG A 53 12.27 -6.92 14.74
C ARG A 53 13.38 -7.12 13.69
N LEU A 54 13.50 -8.33 13.16
CA LEU A 54 14.46 -8.80 12.16
C LEU A 54 14.48 -8.00 10.84
N TRP A 55 13.46 -7.19 10.54
CA TRP A 55 13.45 -6.38 9.30
C TRP A 55 14.32 -5.12 9.33
N VAL A 56 14.52 -4.51 10.50
CA VAL A 56 15.37 -3.30 10.61
C VAL A 56 16.85 -3.65 10.45
N GLU A 57 17.22 -4.89 10.76
CA GLU A 57 18.62 -5.33 10.80
C GLU A 57 19.11 -5.97 9.49
N PHE A 58 18.23 -6.26 8.53
CA PHE A 58 18.61 -6.95 7.29
C PHE A 58 17.94 -6.35 6.04
N PRO A 59 18.52 -5.31 5.41
CA PRO A 59 17.97 -4.67 4.21
C PRO A 59 18.08 -5.51 2.91
N HIS A 60 18.64 -6.72 2.98
CA HIS A 60 18.97 -7.57 1.82
C HIS A 60 18.58 -9.06 2.02
N ILE A 61 17.47 -9.36 2.68
CA ILE A 61 16.96 -10.75 2.72
C ILE A 61 15.87 -10.88 1.64
N ASP A 62 16.22 -11.59 0.57
CA ASP A 62 15.34 -11.90 -0.57
C ASP A 62 14.31 -13.00 -0.25
N ASP A 63 14.51 -13.74 0.83
CA ASP A 63 13.72 -14.94 1.14
C ASP A 63 13.59 -15.11 2.65
N GLN A 64 12.43 -14.75 3.22
CA GLN A 64 11.83 -15.40 4.41
C GLN A 64 10.51 -14.75 4.85
N ASN A 65 9.42 -15.51 4.70
CA ASN A 65 8.15 -15.47 5.44
C ASN A 65 7.71 -14.13 6.05
N LEU A 66 7.65 -13.09 5.21
CA LEU A 66 6.76 -11.97 5.43
C LEU A 66 5.32 -12.46 5.28
N LYS A 67 4.36 -11.78 5.91
CA LYS A 67 3.07 -11.59 5.24
C LYS A 67 3.39 -10.72 4.01
N VAL A 68 3.89 -11.36 2.95
CA VAL A 68 4.31 -10.71 1.71
C VAL A 68 3.05 -10.05 1.21
N ILE A 69 2.94 -8.72 1.29
CA ILE A 69 1.87 -8.02 0.60
C ILE A 69 2.10 -8.31 -0.88
N THR A 70 1.31 -9.23 -1.40
CA THR A 70 1.40 -9.67 -2.78
C THR A 70 0.74 -8.63 -3.67
N PRO A 71 1.04 -8.62 -4.99
CA PRO A 71 0.25 -7.83 -5.93
C PRO A 71 -1.26 -8.11 -5.83
N LYS A 72 -1.65 -9.34 -5.45
CA LYS A 72 -3.06 -9.71 -5.24
C LYS A 72 -3.67 -8.98 -4.06
N ASP A 73 -2.96 -8.90 -2.94
CA ASP A 73 -3.41 -8.14 -1.75
C ASP A 73 -3.49 -6.64 -2.05
N THR A 74 -2.50 -6.10 -2.77
CA THR A 74 -2.52 -4.71 -3.22
C THR A 74 -3.72 -4.43 -4.13
N SER A 75 -4.03 -5.33 -5.07
CA SER A 75 -5.19 -5.21 -5.96
C SER A 75 -6.50 -5.19 -5.18
N PHE A 76 -6.62 -6.06 -4.17
CA PHE A 76 -7.76 -6.10 -3.27
C PHE A 76 -7.89 -4.80 -2.48
N ILE A 77 -6.81 -4.31 -1.85
CA ILE A 77 -6.79 -3.06 -1.08
C ILE A 77 -7.22 -1.87 -1.95
N ILE A 78 -6.65 -1.73 -3.15
CA ILE A 78 -6.99 -0.65 -4.09
C ILE A 78 -8.48 -0.73 -4.47
N SER A 79 -8.96 -1.93 -4.80
CA SER A 79 -10.36 -2.14 -5.19
C SER A 79 -11.33 -1.80 -4.06
N GLU A 80 -11.04 -2.25 -2.83
CA GLU A 80 -11.86 -1.94 -1.66
C GLU A 80 -11.81 -0.45 -1.30
N ALA A 81 -10.64 0.18 -1.39
CA ALA A 81 -10.53 1.62 -1.16
C ALA A 81 -11.39 2.41 -2.16
N ILE A 82 -11.38 2.04 -3.45
CA ILE A 82 -12.24 2.65 -4.48
C ILE A 82 -13.72 2.48 -4.12
N LYS A 83 -14.15 1.28 -3.72
CA LYS A 83 -15.52 1.03 -3.27
C LYS A 83 -15.90 1.87 -2.05
N GLN A 84 -14.94 2.17 -1.17
CA GLN A 84 -15.12 3.04 -0.01
C GLN A 84 -15.02 4.54 -0.31
N GLY A 85 -15.00 4.92 -1.60
CA GLY A 85 -15.03 6.31 -2.05
C GLY A 85 -13.66 6.96 -2.21
N TRP A 86 -12.59 6.18 -2.28
CA TRP A 86 -11.31 6.71 -2.72
C TRP A 86 -11.32 7.00 -4.22
N ASN A 87 -11.07 8.26 -4.57
CA ASN A 87 -10.86 8.68 -5.95
C ASN A 87 -9.37 8.98 -6.18
N PRO A 88 -8.64 8.15 -6.95
CA PRO A 88 -7.20 8.30 -7.16
C PRO A 88 -6.82 9.46 -8.08
N LYS A 89 -7.76 10.01 -8.86
CA LYS A 89 -7.56 11.12 -9.81
C LYS A 89 -7.84 12.48 -9.18
N GLU A 90 -8.76 12.53 -8.21
CA GLU A 90 -9.09 13.74 -7.48
C GLU A 90 -7.95 14.14 -6.54
N LYS A 91 -7.64 15.44 -6.41
CA LYS A 91 -6.63 15.90 -5.43
C LYS A 91 -7.23 15.96 -4.04
N GLY A 92 -6.48 15.50 -3.03
CA GLY A 92 -6.92 15.61 -1.65
C GLY A 92 -5.89 15.11 -0.64
N LYS A 93 -6.24 15.24 0.65
CA LYS A 93 -5.45 14.65 1.74
C LYS A 93 -5.46 13.12 1.61
N PRO A 94 -4.36 12.42 1.91
CA PRO A 94 -4.33 10.96 1.86
C PRO A 94 -5.51 10.34 2.62
N MET A 95 -6.15 9.32 2.04
CA MET A 95 -7.12 8.51 2.80
C MET A 95 -6.36 7.42 3.54
N VAL A 96 -6.67 7.29 4.83
CA VAL A 96 -5.99 6.35 5.71
C VAL A 96 -6.92 5.19 6.02
N PHE A 97 -6.39 3.99 5.93
CA PHE A 97 -7.10 2.76 6.24
C PHE A 97 -6.24 1.85 7.12
N ASP A 98 -6.90 0.96 7.85
CA ASP A 98 -6.26 -0.15 8.57
C ASP A 98 -6.72 -1.46 7.92
N LEU A 99 -5.78 -2.37 7.64
CA LEU A 99 -6.09 -3.71 7.13
C LEU A 99 -6.23 -4.68 8.31
N ASN A 100 -7.45 -5.07 8.62
CA ASN A 100 -7.78 -6.05 9.66
C ASN A 100 -8.13 -7.39 9.02
N GLY A 101 -7.15 -8.29 8.95
CA GLY A 101 -7.33 -9.59 8.28
C GLY A 101 -7.59 -9.40 6.79
N ASP A 102 -8.80 -9.73 6.35
CA ASP A 102 -9.27 -9.63 4.96
C ASP A 102 -10.18 -8.41 4.71
N SER A 103 -10.29 -7.49 5.67
CA SER A 103 -11.15 -6.31 5.55
C SER A 103 -10.38 -5.01 5.68
N LEU A 104 -10.62 -4.10 4.73
CA LEU A 104 -10.10 -2.74 4.76
C LEU A 104 -11.05 -1.85 5.57
N VAL A 105 -10.57 -1.28 6.67
CA VAL A 105 -11.37 -0.42 7.54
C VAL A 105 -10.86 1.01 7.43
N LYS A 106 -11.75 1.96 7.19
CA LYS A 106 -11.39 3.38 7.17
C LYS A 106 -11.07 3.87 8.58
N ARG A 107 -9.96 4.61 8.70
CA ARG A 107 -9.52 5.21 9.96
C ARG A 107 -10.13 6.59 10.21
#